data_AF-A0A6I9PNV2-F1
#
_entry.id   AF-A0A6I9PNV2-F1
#
_cell.length_a   1.000
_cell.length_b   1.000
_cell.length_c   1.000
_cell.angle_alpha   90.00
_cell.angle_beta   90.00
_cell.angle_gamma   90.00
#
_symmetry.space_group_name_H-M   'P 1'
#
loop_
_entity.id
_entity.type
_entity.pdbx_description
1 polymer ?
#
loop_
_entity_poly.entity_id
_entity_poly.type
_entity_poly.pdbx_seq_one_letter_code
_entity_poly.pdbx_strand_id
1 'polypeptide(L)'
;MYVNKSEEQGPFRGGSLDSVNPANEEKQHNNEASTFGEHQDNRTVSTGRPTSSKRDVSTIIFSLKNEVGGLIKALRLFQEKHVNLVHIESRKSKRRNSDFEIFVDCDTDNEQLKELTQLLREHTDIVEITPSENFTIPEDDMAVPWFPQKISELDLSANRVLMYGSELDADHPGFKDNMYRKRRTYFADLAMSYKLGDPILRVDFTSEEVRTWGVVYRELNKLYPGHACKEYLKNLPLLTKYCNYSEDNIPQLEDVSHFLKGALSWSWV
;
A
#
# COMPACT_ATOMS: atom_id res chain seq x y z
N MET A 1 -33.38 -12.62 -54.05
CA MET A 1 -33.80 -11.72 -52.96
C MET A 1 -32.54 -11.24 -52.26
N TYR A 2 -32.37 -9.93 -52.18
CA TYR A 2 -31.33 -9.26 -51.40
C TYR A 2 -31.61 -9.42 -49.90
N VAL A 3 -30.57 -9.49 -49.06
CA VAL A 3 -30.30 -8.58 -47.90
C VAL A 3 -28.98 -9.00 -47.22
N ASN A 4 -28.25 -7.97 -46.78
CA ASN A 4 -26.88 -7.91 -46.28
C ASN A 4 -26.70 -8.17 -44.76
N LYS A 5 -25.46 -8.56 -44.41
CA LYS A 5 -24.60 -8.29 -43.23
C LYS A 5 -25.15 -7.58 -41.97
N SER A 6 -24.76 -8.08 -40.80
CA SER A 6 -24.06 -7.36 -39.67
C SER A 6 -23.66 -8.43 -38.63
N GLU A 7 -22.39 -8.76 -38.37
CA GLU A 7 -21.44 -8.11 -37.44
C GLU A 7 -22.06 -7.72 -36.08
N GLU A 8 -22.03 -8.64 -35.11
CA GLU A 8 -22.24 -8.33 -33.69
C GLU A 8 -20.90 -8.34 -32.93
N GLN A 9 -20.69 -7.22 -32.26
CA GLN A 9 -19.48 -6.78 -31.57
C GLN A 9 -19.40 -7.40 -30.18
N GLY A 10 -18.18 -7.75 -29.76
CA GLY A 10 -17.88 -8.20 -28.40
C GLY A 10 -18.09 -7.09 -27.36
N PRO A 11 -18.20 -7.44 -26.06
CA PRO A 11 -18.52 -6.47 -25.03
C PRO A 11 -17.36 -5.49 -24.82
N PHE A 12 -17.71 -4.21 -24.93
CA PHE A 12 -16.86 -3.05 -24.72
C PHE A 12 -16.38 -2.94 -23.26
N ARG A 13 -15.09 -2.59 -23.10
CA ARG A 13 -14.50 -2.13 -21.84
C ARG A 13 -15.12 -0.78 -21.47
N GLY A 14 -15.89 -0.75 -20.38
CA GLY A 14 -16.37 0.49 -19.75
C GLY A 14 -15.25 1.16 -18.95
N GLY A 15 -15.03 2.44 -19.23
CA GLY A 15 -14.00 3.29 -18.63
C GLY A 15 -14.39 3.93 -17.29
N SER A 16 -13.42 4.70 -16.80
CA SER A 16 -13.36 5.46 -15.55
C SER A 16 -14.64 6.23 -15.19
N LEU A 17 -14.98 6.25 -13.90
CA LEU A 17 -16.01 7.11 -13.32
C LEU A 17 -15.39 7.89 -12.16
N ASP A 18 -14.83 9.05 -12.49
CA ASP A 18 -14.59 10.13 -11.54
C ASP A 18 -15.73 11.15 -11.63
N SER A 19 -16.23 11.50 -10.45
CA SER A 19 -16.76 12.80 -10.01
C SER A 19 -17.88 13.50 -10.80
N VAL A 20 -19.07 13.55 -10.19
CA VAL A 20 -20.01 14.68 -10.33
C VAL A 20 -20.56 15.05 -8.95
N ASN A 21 -20.14 16.22 -8.46
CA ASN A 21 -20.83 17.01 -7.43
C ASN A 21 -22.13 17.59 -8.01
N PRO A 22 -23.18 17.74 -7.19
CA PRO A 22 -24.01 18.92 -7.30
C PRO A 22 -24.17 19.63 -5.95
N ALA A 23 -23.81 20.92 -5.94
CA ALA A 23 -24.16 21.86 -4.90
C ALA A 23 -25.48 22.58 -5.24
N ASN A 24 -26.20 22.92 -4.16
CA ASN A 24 -27.20 23.97 -3.99
C ASN A 24 -28.59 23.82 -4.64
N GLU A 25 -29.58 23.56 -3.80
CA GLU A 25 -30.86 24.30 -3.83
C GLU A 25 -31.24 24.78 -2.43
N GLU A 26 -31.46 26.09 -2.32
CA GLU A 26 -31.91 26.83 -1.14
C GLU A 26 -33.41 26.63 -0.91
N LYS A 27 -33.82 26.41 0.34
CA LYS A 27 -35.13 26.87 0.85
C LYS A 27 -35.02 27.33 2.31
N GLN A 28 -35.11 28.64 2.49
CA GLN A 28 -35.59 29.29 3.73
C GLN A 28 -37.12 29.02 3.82
N HIS A 29 -37.81 28.97 4.97
CA HIS A 29 -37.90 30.00 6.01
C HIS A 29 -38.78 29.45 7.17
N ASN A 30 -38.49 29.93 8.39
CA ASN A 30 -39.42 30.34 9.48
C ASN A 30 -39.21 29.75 10.88
N ASN A 31 -39.10 30.73 11.79
CA ASN A 31 -38.76 30.71 13.20
C ASN A 31 -39.92 30.24 14.08
N GLU A 32 -39.60 29.80 15.30
CA GLU A 32 -40.12 30.41 16.53
C GLU A 32 -39.23 30.09 17.74
N ALA A 33 -39.14 31.07 18.64
CA ALA A 33 -38.13 31.22 19.68
C ALA A 33 -38.53 30.57 21.02
N SER A 34 -37.54 30.29 21.87
CA SER A 34 -37.70 30.22 23.33
C SER A 34 -36.37 30.49 24.05
N THR A 35 -36.47 31.26 25.12
CA THR A 35 -35.48 32.14 25.77
C THR A 35 -34.58 31.41 26.80
N PHE A 36 -33.30 31.82 26.83
CA PHE A 36 -32.31 31.95 27.92
C PHE A 36 -32.36 31.08 29.21
N GLY A 37 -31.16 30.59 29.56
CA GLY A 37 -30.71 30.31 30.93
C GLY A 37 -29.20 30.13 30.97
N GLU A 38 -28.48 31.12 31.53
CA GLU A 38 -27.03 31.13 31.74
C GLU A 38 -26.58 30.09 32.77
N HIS A 39 -25.41 29.47 32.56
CA HIS A 39 -24.48 29.18 33.66
C HIS A 39 -23.05 29.00 33.12
N GLN A 40 -22.16 29.89 33.55
CA GLN A 40 -20.71 29.74 33.47
C GLN A 40 -20.27 28.60 34.40
N ASP A 41 -19.37 27.74 33.92
CA ASP A 41 -18.33 27.19 34.78
C ASP A 41 -17.08 26.82 33.98
N ASN A 42 -15.97 27.42 34.40
CA ASN A 42 -14.62 27.21 33.92
C ASN A 42 -14.09 25.86 34.41
N ARG A 43 -13.65 24.97 33.51
CA ARG A 43 -12.56 24.05 33.85
C ARG A 43 -11.72 23.67 32.64
N THR A 44 -10.56 24.32 32.58
CA THR A 44 -9.41 23.99 31.77
C THR A 44 -8.95 22.54 32.06
N VAL A 45 -8.95 21.67 31.05
CA VAL A 45 -8.03 20.53 30.98
C VAL A 45 -7.41 20.53 29.59
N SER A 46 -6.20 21.06 29.54
CA SER A 46 -5.30 20.99 28.42
C SER A 46 -4.87 19.53 28.21
N THR A 47 -5.17 18.97 27.04
CA THR A 47 -4.43 17.82 26.49
C THR A 47 -4.20 18.05 25.00
N GLY A 48 -3.39 19.07 24.70
CA GLY A 48 -2.72 19.18 23.41
C GLY A 48 -1.76 18.00 23.27
N ARG A 49 -2.16 16.97 22.52
CA ARG A 49 -1.23 15.97 21.98
C ARG A 49 -0.37 16.69 20.94
N PRO A 50 0.97 16.65 21.01
CA PRO A 50 1.78 17.20 19.96
C PRO A 50 1.54 16.36 18.70
N THR A 51 0.95 16.97 17.68
CA THR A 51 0.94 16.42 16.33
C THR A 51 2.40 16.44 15.87
N SER A 52 3.10 15.30 16.02
CA SER A 52 4.37 15.11 15.32
C SER A 52 4.04 15.19 13.83
N SER A 53 4.44 16.28 13.18
CA SER A 53 4.42 16.36 11.72
C SER A 53 5.13 15.12 11.19
N LYS A 54 4.41 14.26 10.46
CA LYS A 54 5.05 13.22 9.64
C LYS A 54 5.96 13.98 8.69
N ARG A 55 7.27 13.81 8.86
CA ARG A 55 8.28 14.41 7.97
C ARG A 55 8.22 13.65 6.66
N ASP A 56 7.98 14.36 5.57
CA ASP A 56 7.88 13.79 4.23
C ASP A 56 9.27 13.46 3.72
N VAL A 57 9.57 12.17 3.59
CA VAL A 57 10.88 11.67 3.11
C VAL A 57 10.84 11.58 1.59
N SER A 58 11.66 12.38 0.91
CA SER A 58 11.79 12.34 -0.55
C SER A 58 13.04 11.55 -0.96
N THR A 59 12.95 10.82 -2.06
CA THR A 59 14.08 10.02 -2.60
C THR A 59 14.62 10.65 -3.87
N ILE A 60 15.93 10.90 -3.89
CA ILE A 60 16.68 11.36 -5.06
C ILE A 60 17.59 10.24 -5.52
N ILE A 61 17.53 9.92 -6.82
CA ILE A 61 18.37 8.90 -7.44
C ILE A 61 19.24 9.58 -8.48
N PHE A 62 20.55 9.43 -8.38
CA PHE A 62 21.46 9.95 -9.39
C PHE A 62 22.63 9.03 -9.71
N SER A 63 23.14 9.15 -10.93
CA SER A 63 24.28 8.36 -11.41
C SER A 63 25.59 9.12 -11.31
N LEU A 64 26.61 8.52 -10.69
CA LEU A 64 27.96 9.05 -10.61
C LEU A 64 28.96 8.14 -11.32
N LYS A 65 29.92 8.74 -12.03
CA LYS A 65 31.11 8.02 -12.49
C LYS A 65 31.97 7.62 -11.31
N ASN A 66 32.63 6.47 -11.40
CA ASN A 66 33.57 6.01 -10.37
C ASN A 66 34.86 6.84 -10.36
N GLU A 67 34.80 8.02 -9.75
CA GLU A 67 35.92 8.94 -9.59
C GLU A 67 36.16 9.27 -8.11
N VAL A 68 37.43 9.45 -7.74
CA VAL A 68 37.81 9.78 -6.36
C VAL A 68 37.16 11.10 -5.95
N GLY A 69 36.35 11.06 -4.90
CA GLY A 69 35.65 12.23 -4.36
C GLY A 69 34.38 12.64 -5.12
N GLY A 70 33.93 11.88 -6.13
CA GLY A 70 32.68 12.18 -6.85
C GLY A 70 31.46 12.24 -5.92
N LEU A 71 31.30 11.24 -5.04
CA LEU A 71 30.22 11.23 -4.04
C LEU A 71 30.34 12.38 -3.04
N ILE A 72 31.57 12.73 -2.62
CA ILE A 72 31.80 13.83 -1.68
C ILE A 72 31.36 15.16 -2.30
N LYS A 73 31.65 15.40 -3.58
CA LYS A 73 31.19 16.59 -4.30
C LYS A 73 29.67 16.65 -4.35
N ALA A 74 28.99 15.53 -4.62
CA ALA A 74 27.53 15.48 -4.62
C ALA A 74 26.95 15.75 -3.23
N LEU A 75 27.46 15.11 -2.17
CA LEU A 75 26.98 15.30 -0.79
C LEU A 75 27.24 16.71 -0.23
N ARG A 76 28.26 17.42 -0.74
CA ARG A 76 28.46 18.84 -0.38
C ARG A 76 27.30 19.72 -0.83
N LEU A 77 26.65 19.43 -1.94
CA LEU A 77 25.48 20.18 -2.40
C LEU A 77 24.32 20.07 -1.40
N PHE A 78 24.11 18.88 -0.83
CA PHE A 78 23.11 18.65 0.23
C PHE A 78 23.49 19.43 1.51
N GLN A 79 24.78 19.45 1.86
CA GLN A 79 25.28 20.21 3.01
C GLN A 79 25.09 21.73 2.84
N GLU A 80 25.42 22.27 1.66
CA GLU A 80 25.27 23.70 1.34
C GLU A 80 23.81 24.16 1.36
N LYS A 81 22.89 23.26 0.98
CA LYS A 81 21.45 23.49 1.03
C LYS A 81 20.79 23.12 2.36
N HIS A 82 21.57 22.74 3.36
CA HIS A 82 21.09 22.35 4.68
C HIS A 82 20.03 21.23 4.65
N VAL A 83 20.13 20.30 3.69
CA VAL A 83 19.21 19.17 3.55
C VAL A 83 19.67 18.02 4.45
N ASN A 84 18.75 17.52 5.28
CA ASN A 84 19.03 16.41 6.17
C ASN A 84 18.90 15.07 5.44
N LEU A 85 19.97 14.29 5.48
CA LEU A 85 20.00 12.94 4.89
C LEU A 85 19.51 11.93 5.91
N VAL A 86 18.51 11.13 5.52
CA VAL A 86 17.95 10.03 6.31
C VAL A 86 18.67 8.73 5.99
N HIS A 87 18.88 8.46 4.70
CA HIS A 87 19.54 7.25 4.23
C HIS A 87 20.30 7.52 2.94
N ILE A 88 21.47 6.87 2.79
CA ILE A 88 22.29 6.94 1.59
C ILE A 88 22.73 5.51 1.24
N GLU A 89 22.49 5.09 0.01
CA GLU A 89 22.97 3.82 -0.51
C GLU A 89 23.64 4.01 -1.86
N SER A 90 24.78 3.35 -2.08
CA SER A 90 25.44 3.27 -3.38
C SER A 90 25.33 1.87 -3.95
N ARG A 91 24.86 1.74 -5.19
CA ARG A 91 24.81 0.49 -5.95
C ARG A 91 25.61 0.62 -7.22
N LYS A 92 26.24 -0.46 -7.66
CA LYS A 92 26.86 -0.51 -9.00
C LYS A 92 25.75 -0.41 -10.05
N SER A 93 25.89 0.49 -11.02
CA SER A 93 24.86 0.66 -12.04
C SER A 93 24.72 -0.60 -12.89
N LYS A 94 23.48 -0.94 -13.23
CA LYS A 94 23.17 -2.02 -14.19
C LYS A 94 23.28 -1.57 -15.64
N ARG A 95 23.25 -0.25 -15.89
CA ARG A 95 23.30 0.34 -17.24
C ARG A 95 24.73 0.53 -17.73
N ARG A 96 25.65 0.96 -16.85
CA ARG A 96 27.05 1.25 -17.17
C ARG A 96 27.99 0.65 -16.12
N ASN A 97 28.94 -0.16 -16.56
CA ASN A 97 29.84 -0.91 -15.67
C ASN A 97 30.77 -0.04 -14.80
N SER A 98 30.99 1.22 -15.17
CA SER A 98 31.88 2.18 -14.49
C SER A 98 31.15 3.14 -13.55
N ASP A 99 29.83 3.07 -13.48
CA ASP A 99 29.01 4.08 -12.82
C ASP A 99 28.32 3.48 -11.60
N PHE A 100 28.01 4.33 -10.63
CA PHE A 100 27.26 4.00 -9.42
C PHE A 100 25.94 4.76 -9.43
N GLU A 101 24.88 4.07 -9.05
CA GLU A 101 23.57 4.64 -8.74
C GLU A 101 23.54 4.93 -7.24
N ILE A 102 23.33 6.20 -6.89
CA ILE A 102 23.24 6.66 -5.52
C ILE A 102 21.78 6.94 -5.22
N PHE A 103 21.27 6.32 -4.16
CA PHE A 103 19.92 6.50 -3.62
C PHE A 103 20.06 7.34 -2.34
N VAL A 104 19.40 8.49 -2.31
CA VAL A 104 19.43 9.40 -1.17
C VAL A 104 18.02 9.69 -0.72
N ASP A 105 17.70 9.24 0.49
CA ASP A 105 16.47 9.61 1.18
C ASP A 105 16.75 10.83 2.05
N CYS A 106 15.99 11.91 1.86
CA CYS A 106 16.17 13.17 2.56
C CYS A 106 14.85 13.79 3.02
N ASP A 107 14.91 14.50 4.15
CA ASP A 107 13.81 15.30 4.69
C ASP A 107 13.91 16.71 4.08
N THR A 108 13.05 16.99 3.10
CA THR A 108 13.10 18.23 2.30
C THR A 108 11.72 18.61 1.77
N ASP A 109 11.49 19.90 1.56
CA ASP A 109 10.32 20.39 0.84
C ASP A 109 10.51 20.32 -0.70
N ASN A 110 9.43 20.56 -1.46
CA ASN A 110 9.43 20.46 -2.92
C ASN A 110 10.30 21.55 -3.60
N GLU A 111 10.38 22.74 -3.02
CA GLU A 111 11.18 23.85 -3.58
C GLU A 111 12.68 23.57 -3.46
N GLN A 112 13.13 23.16 -2.27
CA GLN A 112 14.52 22.75 -2.02
C GLN A 112 14.89 21.51 -2.84
N LEU A 113 13.97 20.56 -3.00
CA LEU A 113 14.16 19.36 -3.82
C LEU A 113 14.39 19.72 -5.30
N LYS A 114 13.60 20.64 -5.84
CA LYS A 114 13.75 21.13 -7.23
C LYS A 114 15.10 21.83 -7.42
N GLU A 115 15.47 22.72 -6.50
CA GLU A 115 16.75 23.43 -6.56
C GLU A 115 17.94 22.46 -6.51
N LEU A 116 17.90 21.50 -5.57
CA LEU A 116 18.95 20.50 -5.40
C LEU A 116 19.07 19.60 -6.63
N THR A 117 17.95 19.23 -7.24
CA THR A 117 17.96 18.44 -8.48
C THR A 117 18.61 19.22 -9.61
N GLN A 118 18.33 20.51 -9.75
CA GLN A 118 18.95 21.34 -10.78
C GLN A 118 20.48 21.36 -10.61
N LEU A 119 20.97 21.55 -9.38
CA LEU A 119 22.40 21.52 -9.08
C LEU A 119 23.04 20.15 -9.33
N LEU A 120 22.33 19.07 -9.02
CA LEU A 120 22.80 17.71 -9.28
C LEU A 120 22.82 17.37 -10.77
N ARG A 121 21.88 17.88 -11.58
CA ARG A 121 21.91 17.70 -13.05
C ARG A 121 23.12 18.35 -13.70
N GLU A 122 23.62 19.44 -13.16
CA GLU A 122 24.85 20.07 -13.66
C GLU A 122 26.10 19.21 -13.42
N HIS A 123 26.07 18.36 -12.39
CA HIS A 123 27.22 17.57 -11.94
C HIS A 123 27.11 16.07 -12.22
N THR A 124 25.94 15.57 -12.65
CA THR A 124 25.64 14.13 -12.75
C THR A 124 24.82 13.80 -14.00
N ASP A 125 25.06 12.62 -14.59
CA ASP A 125 24.55 12.27 -15.93
C ASP A 125 23.04 11.94 -15.96
N ILE A 126 22.44 11.54 -14.83
CA ILE A 126 21.03 11.14 -14.75
C ILE A 126 20.52 11.42 -13.33
N VAL A 127 19.42 12.19 -13.19
CA VAL A 127 18.70 12.42 -11.93
C VAL A 127 17.23 12.04 -12.12
N GLU A 128 16.78 11.03 -11.39
CA GLU A 128 15.37 10.65 -11.27
C GLU A 128 14.89 11.03 -9.87
N ILE A 129 13.79 11.78 -9.79
CA ILE A 129 13.21 12.27 -8.53
C ILE A 129 11.93 11.50 -8.27
N THR A 130 11.77 10.99 -7.06
CA THR A 130 10.50 10.44 -6.60
C THR A 130 10.06 11.21 -5.34
N PRO A 131 9.03 12.08 -5.44
CA PRO A 131 8.50 12.79 -4.28
C PRO A 131 7.81 11.84 -3.28
N SER A 132 7.84 12.19 -1.98
CA SER A 132 7.09 11.53 -0.91
C SER A 132 5.57 11.56 -1.15
N GLU A 133 4.88 10.50 -0.73
CA GLU A 133 3.51 10.14 -1.07
C GLU A 133 2.37 10.96 -0.41
N ASN A 134 2.62 12.14 0.17
CA ASN A 134 1.58 12.95 0.83
C ASN A 134 1.12 14.19 0.05
N PHE A 135 1.60 14.39 -1.18
CA PHE A 135 1.18 15.53 -1.98
C PHE A 135 0.11 15.11 -2.99
N THR A 136 -1.06 15.73 -2.89
CA THR A 136 -1.96 15.92 -4.03
C THR A 136 -1.11 16.51 -5.15
N ILE A 137 -0.74 15.67 -6.12
CA ILE A 137 0.04 16.09 -7.28
C ILE A 137 -0.80 17.18 -7.96
N PRO A 138 -0.34 18.44 -8.05
CA PRO A 138 -0.83 19.32 -9.09
C PRO A 138 -0.45 18.61 -10.40
N GLU A 139 -1.42 18.41 -11.29
CA GLU A 139 -1.31 17.76 -12.61
C GLU A 139 -0.11 18.27 -13.43
N ASP A 140 1.10 17.88 -13.05
CA ASP A 140 2.33 18.14 -13.79
C ASP A 140 2.76 16.77 -14.32
N ASP A 141 2.45 16.56 -15.60
CA ASP A 141 2.46 15.30 -16.38
C ASP A 141 3.81 14.56 -16.45
N MET A 142 4.82 14.98 -15.69
CA MET A 142 6.22 14.55 -15.84
C MET A 142 6.82 13.86 -14.60
N ALA A 143 6.09 13.76 -13.48
CA ALA A 143 6.57 13.07 -12.29
C ALA A 143 6.11 11.60 -12.28
N VAL A 144 7.07 10.67 -12.25
CA VAL A 144 6.78 9.23 -12.08
C VAL A 144 6.23 9.01 -10.67
N PRO A 145 5.04 8.41 -10.50
CA PRO A 145 4.51 8.07 -9.18
C PRO A 145 5.46 7.17 -8.40
N TRP A 146 5.52 7.36 -7.08
CA TRP A 146 6.35 6.54 -6.22
C TRP A 146 5.98 5.05 -6.32
N PHE A 147 7.00 4.19 -6.36
CA PHE A 147 6.85 2.74 -6.24
C PHE A 147 8.01 2.17 -5.40
N PRO A 148 7.78 1.08 -4.64
CA PRO A 148 8.82 0.47 -3.81
C PRO A 148 9.89 -0.16 -4.70
N GLN A 149 11.15 0.22 -4.47
CA GLN A 149 12.31 -0.25 -5.23
C GLN A 149 13.01 -1.42 -4.55
N LYS A 150 12.82 -1.55 -3.23
CA LYS A 150 13.26 -2.69 -2.43
C LYS A 150 12.05 -3.38 -1.85
N ILE A 151 12.14 -4.70 -1.68
CA ILE A 151 11.09 -5.47 -1.01
C ILE A 151 10.81 -4.94 0.41
N SER A 152 11.82 -4.43 1.12
CA SER A 152 11.66 -3.82 2.45
C SER A 152 10.85 -2.52 2.46
N GLU A 153 10.72 -1.86 1.31
CA GLU A 153 9.91 -0.64 1.18
C GLU A 153 8.41 -0.97 1.07
N LEU A 154 8.04 -2.24 0.90
CA LEU A 154 6.63 -2.66 0.98
C LEU A 154 6.01 -2.30 2.33
N ASP A 155 6.79 -2.33 3.42
CA ASP A 155 6.37 -1.94 4.77
C ASP A 155 5.88 -0.48 4.84
N LEU A 156 6.31 0.39 3.92
CA LEU A 156 5.87 1.79 3.84
C LEU A 156 4.43 1.92 3.32
N SER A 157 4.01 0.95 2.51
CA SER A 157 2.68 0.89 1.88
C SER A 157 1.73 -0.09 2.56
N ALA A 158 2.24 -1.07 3.32
CA ALA A 158 1.47 -2.13 3.97
C ALA A 158 0.36 -1.61 4.89
N ASN A 159 0.57 -0.44 5.50
CA ASN A 159 -0.36 0.18 6.44
C ASN A 159 -1.43 1.06 5.78
N ARG A 160 -1.49 1.11 4.44
CA ARG A 160 -2.45 1.93 3.68
C ARG A 160 -3.69 1.13 3.30
N VAL A 161 -4.41 0.67 4.31
CA VAL A 161 -5.63 -0.10 4.12
C VAL A 161 -6.79 0.84 3.78
N LEU A 162 -7.20 0.87 2.51
CA LEU A 162 -8.33 1.70 2.05
C LEU A 162 -9.70 1.15 2.46
N MET A 163 -9.88 -0.18 2.44
CA MET A 163 -11.17 -0.84 2.68
C MET A 163 -10.97 -2.15 3.42
N TYR A 164 -12.00 -2.57 4.17
CA TYR A 164 -12.09 -3.88 4.85
C TYR A 164 -11.00 -4.16 5.91
N GLY A 165 -10.38 -3.12 6.47
CA GLY A 165 -9.49 -3.20 7.62
C GLY A 165 -10.24 -3.56 8.92
N SER A 166 -10.04 -2.77 9.98
CA SER A 166 -10.76 -2.98 11.24
C SER A 166 -12.25 -2.60 11.17
N GLU A 167 -12.63 -1.75 10.22
CA GLU A 167 -13.97 -1.16 10.18
C GLU A 167 -14.95 -1.86 9.22
N LEU A 168 -16.16 -1.96 9.77
CA LEU A 168 -17.46 -2.41 9.25
C LEU A 168 -18.16 -1.55 8.20
N ASP A 169 -18.33 -1.96 6.95
CA ASP A 169 -19.44 -1.38 6.17
C ASP A 169 -20.78 -1.83 6.80
N ALA A 170 -21.79 -0.96 6.77
CA ALA A 170 -23.10 -1.24 7.38
C ALA A 170 -23.79 -2.47 6.78
N ASP A 171 -23.55 -2.75 5.50
CA ASP A 171 -24.09 -3.88 4.76
C ASP A 171 -23.31 -5.20 4.98
N HIS A 172 -22.21 -5.15 5.73
CA HIS A 172 -21.43 -6.35 6.03
C HIS A 172 -22.23 -7.29 6.97
N PRO A 173 -22.32 -8.60 6.70
CA PRO A 173 -23.14 -9.53 7.51
C PRO A 173 -22.74 -9.55 8.99
N GLY A 174 -21.44 -9.41 9.27
CA GLY A 174 -20.89 -9.28 10.63
C GLY A 174 -20.90 -7.85 11.23
N PHE A 175 -21.58 -6.86 10.64
CA PHE A 175 -21.53 -5.46 11.11
C PHE A 175 -22.05 -5.29 12.56
N LYS A 176 -23.07 -6.06 12.93
CA LYS A 176 -23.68 -6.04 14.28
C LYS A 176 -23.05 -7.05 15.24
N ASP A 177 -22.13 -7.89 14.77
CA ASP A 177 -21.49 -8.91 15.60
C ASP A 177 -20.23 -8.33 16.27
N ASN A 178 -20.34 -8.08 17.57
CA ASN A 178 -19.23 -7.53 18.36
C ASN A 178 -18.07 -8.50 18.53
N MET A 179 -18.31 -9.81 18.58
CA MET A 179 -17.25 -10.82 18.68
C MET A 179 -16.48 -10.90 17.37
N TYR A 180 -17.19 -10.94 16.25
CA TYR A 180 -16.59 -10.93 14.92
C TYR A 180 -15.78 -9.65 14.66
N ARG A 181 -16.30 -8.47 15.05
CA ARG A 181 -15.57 -7.20 14.95
C ARG A 181 -14.26 -7.23 15.73
N LYS A 182 -14.30 -7.63 17.01
CA LYS A 182 -13.09 -7.77 17.83
C LYS A 182 -12.09 -8.75 17.23
N ARG A 183 -12.59 -9.88 16.71
CA ARG A 183 -11.75 -10.88 16.04
C ARG A 183 -11.10 -10.32 14.78
N ARG A 184 -11.80 -9.47 14.02
CA ARG A 184 -11.24 -8.81 12.84
C ARG A 184 -10.22 -7.72 13.19
N THR A 185 -10.47 -6.93 14.24
CA THR A 185 -9.48 -5.98 14.79
C THR A 185 -8.21 -6.70 15.19
N TYR A 186 -8.30 -7.86 15.85
CA TYR A 186 -7.14 -8.69 16.18
C TYR A 186 -6.32 -9.08 14.94
N PHE A 187 -6.95 -9.52 13.85
CA PHE A 187 -6.23 -9.81 12.60
C PHE A 187 -5.61 -8.58 11.95
N ALA A 188 -6.29 -7.44 11.99
CA ALA A 188 -5.77 -6.18 11.50
C ALA A 188 -4.53 -5.74 12.30
N ASP A 189 -4.58 -5.83 13.63
CA ASP A 189 -3.46 -5.48 14.51
C ASP A 189 -2.23 -6.38 14.24
N LEU A 190 -2.45 -7.69 14.03
CA LEU A 190 -1.38 -8.61 13.63
C LEU A 190 -0.72 -8.17 12.32
N ALA A 191 -1.52 -7.87 11.29
CA ALA A 191 -1.01 -7.44 9.99
C ALA A 191 -0.26 -6.11 10.08
N MET A 192 -0.77 -5.13 10.84
CA MET A 192 -0.13 -3.82 11.02
C MET A 192 1.19 -3.90 11.80
N SER A 193 1.34 -4.92 12.65
CA SER A 193 2.55 -5.16 13.43
C SER A 193 3.64 -5.92 12.66
N TYR A 194 3.29 -6.56 11.54
CA TYR A 194 4.23 -7.34 10.75
C TYR A 194 5.29 -6.45 10.08
N LYS A 195 6.51 -6.99 9.97
CA LYS A 195 7.64 -6.39 9.27
C LYS A 195 8.30 -7.41 8.38
N LEU A 196 8.78 -6.96 7.23
CA LEU A 196 9.48 -7.84 6.32
C LEU A 196 10.69 -8.50 6.99
N GLY A 197 10.70 -9.83 6.98
CA GLY A 197 11.79 -10.64 7.53
C GLY A 197 11.44 -11.30 8.86
N ASP A 198 10.40 -10.82 9.54
CA ASP A 198 9.83 -11.51 10.70
C ASP A 198 9.01 -12.72 10.24
N PRO A 199 8.93 -13.80 11.04
CA PRO A 199 8.04 -14.91 10.76
C PRO A 199 6.57 -14.45 10.88
N ILE A 200 5.71 -14.91 9.97
CA ILE A 200 4.28 -14.59 10.04
C ILE A 200 3.68 -15.27 11.27
N LEU A 201 3.03 -14.47 12.11
CA LEU A 201 2.42 -14.96 13.34
C LEU A 201 1.35 -16.01 13.04
N ARG A 202 1.44 -17.15 13.73
CA ARG A 202 0.44 -18.21 13.64
C ARG A 202 -0.80 -17.84 14.43
N VAL A 203 -1.95 -18.23 13.90
CA VAL A 203 -3.26 -17.92 14.47
C VAL A 203 -3.94 -19.21 14.90
N ASP A 204 -4.39 -19.23 16.15
CA ASP A 204 -5.29 -20.25 16.65
C ASP A 204 -6.72 -19.94 16.19
N PHE A 205 -7.18 -20.66 15.17
CA PHE A 205 -8.54 -20.56 14.67
C PHE A 205 -9.53 -21.26 15.59
N THR A 206 -10.67 -20.63 15.80
CA THR A 206 -11.79 -21.20 16.55
C THR A 206 -12.44 -22.34 15.78
N SER A 207 -13.12 -23.25 16.48
CA SER A 207 -13.82 -24.36 15.83
C SER A 207 -14.93 -23.89 14.86
N GLU A 208 -15.48 -22.70 15.06
CA GLU A 208 -16.47 -22.11 14.16
C GLU A 208 -15.84 -21.57 12.87
N GLU A 209 -14.69 -20.90 12.97
CA GLU A 209 -13.89 -20.47 11.81
C GLU A 209 -13.47 -21.69 10.97
N VAL A 210 -12.95 -22.74 11.62
CA VAL A 210 -12.56 -23.99 10.95
C VAL A 210 -13.76 -24.68 10.29
N ARG A 211 -14.92 -24.72 10.94
CA ARG A 211 -16.15 -25.28 10.35
C ARG A 211 -16.57 -24.49 9.10
N THR A 212 -16.50 -23.17 9.16
CA THR A 212 -16.84 -22.29 8.03
C THR A 212 -15.89 -22.55 6.86
N TRP A 213 -14.59 -22.65 7.12
CA TRP A 213 -13.60 -23.06 6.14
C TRP A 213 -13.92 -24.41 5.52
N GLY A 214 -14.23 -25.43 6.33
CA GLY A 214 -14.53 -26.77 5.84
C GLY A 214 -15.73 -26.82 4.90
N VAL A 215 -16.79 -26.05 5.19
CA VAL A 215 -17.95 -25.92 4.28
C VAL A 215 -17.51 -25.38 2.93
N VAL A 216 -16.75 -24.29 2.89
CA VAL A 216 -16.28 -23.67 1.65
C VAL A 216 -15.32 -24.60 0.90
N TYR A 217 -14.34 -25.18 1.60
CA TYR A 217 -13.34 -26.08 1.06
C TYR A 217 -14.00 -27.28 0.37
N ARG A 218 -15.00 -27.89 1.01
CA ARG A 218 -15.72 -29.04 0.46
C ARG A 218 -16.52 -28.68 -0.79
N GLU A 219 -17.30 -27.58 -0.76
CA GLU A 219 -18.12 -27.21 -1.92
C GLU A 219 -17.27 -26.80 -3.13
N LEU A 220 -16.16 -26.08 -2.91
CA LEU A 220 -15.25 -25.71 -3.99
C LEU A 220 -14.52 -26.93 -4.59
N ASN A 221 -14.08 -27.88 -3.76
CA ASN A 221 -13.40 -29.09 -4.23
C ASN A 221 -14.26 -29.97 -5.14
N LYS A 222 -15.59 -29.95 -4.97
CA LYS A 222 -16.51 -30.63 -5.90
C LYS A 222 -16.49 -30.01 -7.29
N LEU A 223 -16.27 -28.69 -7.38
CA LEU A 223 -16.36 -27.93 -8.63
C LEU A 223 -15.03 -27.89 -9.40
N TYR A 224 -13.89 -27.95 -8.71
CA TYR A 224 -12.57 -27.81 -9.32
C TYR A 224 -12.28 -28.77 -10.49
N PRO A 225 -12.63 -30.07 -10.46
CA PRO A 225 -12.35 -30.95 -11.59
C PRO A 225 -12.98 -30.49 -12.91
N GLY A 226 -14.12 -29.79 -12.86
CA GLY A 226 -14.83 -29.29 -14.04
C GLY A 226 -14.52 -27.83 -14.42
N HIS A 227 -14.00 -27.02 -13.50
CA HIS A 227 -13.90 -25.57 -13.68
C HIS A 227 -12.50 -24.99 -13.47
N ALA A 228 -11.61 -25.69 -12.76
CA ALA A 228 -10.27 -25.19 -12.49
C ALA A 228 -9.30 -25.50 -13.65
N CYS A 229 -8.30 -24.64 -13.82
CA CYS A 229 -7.22 -24.90 -14.79
C CYS A 229 -6.32 -26.05 -14.35
N LYS A 230 -5.53 -26.59 -15.29
CA LYS A 230 -4.65 -27.75 -15.06
C LYS A 230 -3.57 -27.45 -14.01
N GLU A 231 -3.08 -26.21 -13.98
CA GLU A 231 -2.07 -25.74 -13.04
C GLU A 231 -2.60 -25.80 -11.60
N TYR A 232 -3.84 -25.35 -11.39
CA TYR A 232 -4.50 -25.42 -10.09
C TYR A 232 -4.66 -26.87 -9.62
N LEU A 233 -5.19 -27.74 -10.49
CA LEU A 233 -5.40 -29.16 -10.18
C LEU A 233 -4.10 -29.91 -9.90
N LYS A 234 -3.00 -29.52 -10.55
CA LYS A 234 -1.66 -30.09 -10.29
C LYS A 234 -1.09 -29.65 -8.94
N ASN A 235 -1.32 -28.41 -8.54
CA ASN A 235 -0.72 -27.82 -7.34
C ASN A 235 -1.54 -28.07 -6.07
N LEU A 236 -2.86 -28.22 -6.16
CA LEU A 236 -3.73 -28.44 -5.01
C LEU A 236 -3.33 -29.66 -4.13
N PRO A 237 -2.97 -30.83 -4.70
CA PRO A 237 -2.45 -31.95 -3.90
C PRO A 237 -1.14 -31.63 -3.17
N LEU A 238 -0.29 -30.76 -3.75
CA LEU A 238 0.96 -30.34 -3.11
C LEU A 238 0.66 -29.46 -1.89
N LEU A 239 -0.28 -28.54 -2.00
CA LEU A 239 -0.73 -27.70 -0.89
C LEU A 239 -1.39 -28.53 0.23
N THR A 240 -2.14 -29.57 -0.13
CA THR A 240 -2.71 -30.54 0.82
C THR A 240 -1.61 -31.28 1.57
N LYS A 241 -0.54 -31.68 0.87
CA LYS A 241 0.56 -32.46 1.45
C LYS A 241 1.54 -31.64 2.30
N TYR A 242 1.88 -30.42 1.86
CA TYR A 242 2.97 -29.63 2.46
C TYR A 242 2.48 -28.44 3.30
N CYS A 243 1.27 -27.94 3.05
CA CYS A 243 0.70 -26.79 3.76
C CYS A 243 -0.55 -27.17 4.59
N ASN A 244 -0.83 -28.46 4.75
CA ASN A 244 -1.96 -29.00 5.51
C ASN A 244 -3.32 -28.39 5.11
N TYR A 245 -3.54 -28.19 3.81
CA TYR A 245 -4.87 -27.83 3.31
C TYR A 245 -5.80 -29.03 3.50
N SER A 246 -6.78 -28.91 4.39
CA SER A 246 -7.82 -29.92 4.58
C SER A 246 -9.14 -29.27 4.95
N GLU A 247 -10.23 -30.04 4.93
CA GLU A 247 -11.54 -29.56 5.36
C GLU A 247 -11.55 -29.15 6.84
N ASP A 248 -10.74 -29.81 7.66
CA ASP A 248 -10.71 -29.63 9.12
C ASP A 248 -9.58 -28.69 9.60
N ASN A 249 -8.83 -28.07 8.69
CA ASN A 249 -7.70 -27.21 9.05
C ASN A 249 -7.55 -26.01 8.11
N ILE A 250 -7.53 -24.82 8.70
CA ILE A 250 -7.16 -23.59 7.99
C ILE A 250 -5.62 -23.52 7.92
N PRO A 251 -5.03 -23.42 6.71
CA PRO A 251 -3.58 -23.36 6.55
C PRO A 251 -3.01 -22.07 7.13
N GLN A 252 -1.82 -22.15 7.74
CA GLN A 252 -1.12 -20.98 8.28
C GLN A 252 -0.33 -20.30 7.17
N LEU A 253 -0.37 -18.96 7.13
CA LEU A 253 0.29 -18.17 6.08
C LEU A 253 1.80 -18.42 6.03
N GLU A 254 2.45 -18.64 7.17
CA GLU A 254 3.88 -18.95 7.24
C GLU A 254 4.25 -20.23 6.48
N ASP A 255 3.47 -21.31 6.65
CA ASP A 255 3.70 -22.59 5.96
C ASP A 255 3.52 -22.44 4.45
N VAL A 256 2.49 -21.69 4.05
CA VAL A 256 2.23 -21.38 2.63
C VAL A 256 3.36 -20.53 2.06
N SER A 257 3.84 -19.53 2.81
CA SER A 257 4.95 -18.65 2.40
C SER A 257 6.22 -19.45 2.16
N HIS A 258 6.58 -20.36 3.08
CA HIS A 258 7.72 -21.25 2.90
C HIS A 258 7.59 -22.17 1.69
N PHE A 259 6.41 -22.76 1.48
CA PHE A 259 6.15 -23.61 0.32
C PHE A 259 6.31 -22.83 -1.00
N LEU A 260 5.72 -21.64 -1.10
CA LEU A 260 5.82 -20.79 -2.28
C LEU A 260 7.26 -20.31 -2.52
N LYS A 261 8.01 -20.04 -1.45
CA LYS A 261 9.40 -19.58 -1.56
C LYS A 261 10.29 -20.68 -2.11
N GLY A 262 10.09 -21.92 -1.65
CA GLY A 262 10.80 -23.08 -2.16
C GLY A 262 10.41 -23.47 -3.59
N ALA A 263 9.13 -23.32 -3.96
CA ALA A 263 8.63 -23.76 -5.27
C ALA A 263 8.81 -22.72 -6.38
N LEU A 264 8.62 -21.44 -6.07
CA LEU A 264 8.45 -20.37 -7.06
C LEU A 264 9.29 -19.12 -6.76
N SER A 265 10.00 -19.06 -5.62
CA SER A 265 10.63 -17.83 -5.10
C SER A 265 9.63 -16.71 -4.77
N TRP A 266 8.37 -17.05 -4.50
CA TRP A 266 7.34 -16.13 -4.00
C TRP A 266 7.20 -16.27 -2.49
N SER A 267 6.93 -15.20 -1.77
CA SER A 267 6.61 -15.25 -0.34
C SER A 267 5.39 -14.38 -0.05
N TRP A 268 4.61 -14.76 0.97
CA TRP A 268 3.65 -13.83 1.56
C TRP A 268 4.44 -12.71 2.25
N VAL A 269 4.00 -11.49 2.03
CA VAL A 269 4.59 -10.24 2.55
C VAL A 269 3.47 -9.39 3.12
#